data_AF-A0A1E7HHA4-F1
#
_entry.id   AF-A0A1E7HHA4-F1
#
_cell.length_a   1.000
_cell.length_b   1.000
_cell.length_c   1.000
_cell.angle_alpha   90.00
_cell.angle_beta   90.00
_cell.angle_gamma   90.00
#
_symmetry.space_group_name_H-M   'P 1'
#
loop_
_entity.id
_entity.type
_entity.pdbx_description
1 polymer ?
#
loop_
_entity_poly.entity_id
_entity_poly.type
_entity_poly.pdbx_seq_one_letter_code
_entity_poly.pdbx_strand_id
1 'polypeptide(L)'
;MESFKNKGIKEIIADFPEIGNILEEYDIGCGPCTVGICQLKDILDIHAMEPDKEQELMARIEAAIYPERGIQIPVKTAQASIAEDQLLYSPPMQRLVDEHVLIKRWLALIPFVVETLDLTTAEGMQIVRDGVDLIRFYADRFHHEKEEGILFKYFDDTTEIFQVIYEDHRQARNHVKEMLTAIETEDKSSLAHHFTGYGSLLAEHIKKEDEILFPWLDRKLTADQVQELTYKFDLADMQIGIDIEKYRLFLEQLEEQVRERT
;
A
#
# COMPACT_ATOMS: atom_id res chain seq x y z
N MET A 1 16.91 26.46 -6.73
CA MET A 1 16.26 25.23 -6.27
C MET A 1 16.40 24.03 -7.23
N GLU A 2 16.66 24.23 -8.53
CA GLU A 2 16.84 23.15 -9.54
C GLU A 2 17.68 21.94 -9.10
N SER A 3 18.80 22.18 -8.42
CA SER A 3 19.77 21.14 -8.04
C SER A 3 19.27 20.17 -6.96
N PHE A 4 18.21 20.54 -6.23
CA PHE A 4 17.64 19.74 -5.14
C PHE A 4 16.32 19.08 -5.52
N LYS A 5 15.64 19.54 -6.58
CA LYS A 5 14.36 18.97 -7.05
C LYS A 5 14.45 17.47 -7.37
N ASN A 6 15.58 17.02 -7.91
CA ASN A 6 15.80 15.62 -8.31
C ASN A 6 16.59 14.81 -7.26
N LYS A 7 16.90 15.38 -6.09
CA LYS A 7 17.61 14.66 -5.02
C LYS A 7 16.61 13.93 -4.12
N GLY A 8 17.03 12.79 -3.57
CA GLY A 8 16.25 12.03 -2.60
C GLY A 8 16.06 12.82 -1.31
N ILE A 9 14.85 12.81 -0.77
CA ILE A 9 14.48 13.69 0.35
C ILE A 9 15.29 13.44 1.61
N LYS A 10 15.73 12.20 1.85
CA LYS A 10 16.59 11.88 3.00
C LYS A 10 17.97 12.50 2.91
N GLU A 11 18.56 12.56 1.72
CA GLU A 11 19.85 13.22 1.53
C GLU A 11 19.72 14.70 1.86
N ILE A 12 18.61 15.30 1.42
CA ILE A 12 18.29 16.70 1.70
C ILE A 12 18.07 16.93 3.20
N ILE A 13 17.32 16.06 3.89
CA ILE A 13 17.10 16.16 5.34
C ILE A 13 18.39 15.93 6.14
N ALA A 14 19.28 15.05 5.67
CA ALA A 14 20.57 14.82 6.32
C ALA A 14 21.46 16.08 6.27
N ASP A 15 21.47 16.77 5.15
CA ASP A 15 22.19 18.04 4.97
C ASP A 15 21.47 19.21 5.68
N PHE A 16 20.14 19.18 5.76
CA PHE A 16 19.28 20.24 6.29
C PHE A 16 18.13 19.68 7.15
N PRO A 17 18.36 19.36 8.44
CA PRO A 17 17.38 18.68 9.29
C PRO A 17 16.05 19.42 9.47
N GLU A 18 16.06 20.76 9.39
CA GLU A 18 14.85 21.60 9.50
C GLU A 18 13.81 21.29 8.42
N ILE A 19 14.25 20.81 7.25
CA ILE A 19 13.35 20.41 6.16
C ILE A 19 12.44 19.26 6.59
N GLY A 20 12.91 18.35 7.45
CA GLY A 20 12.08 17.28 7.99
C GLY A 20 10.89 17.82 8.79
N ASN A 21 11.14 18.81 9.64
CA ASN A 21 10.07 19.47 10.42
C ASN A 21 9.11 20.24 9.53
N ILE A 22 9.64 20.94 8.50
CA ILE A 22 8.81 21.68 7.54
C ILE A 22 7.88 20.71 6.81
N LEU A 23 8.35 19.55 6.37
CA LEU A 23 7.51 18.55 5.69
C LEU A 23 6.44 17.96 6.62
N GLU A 24 6.80 17.68 7.87
CA GLU A 24 5.87 17.16 8.88
C GLU A 24 4.71 18.14 9.16
N GLU A 25 4.95 19.46 9.11
CA GLU A 25 3.89 20.47 9.22
C GLU A 25 2.86 20.45 8.08
N TYR A 26 3.16 19.79 6.95
CA TYR A 26 2.25 19.59 5.82
C TYR A 26 1.73 18.14 5.75
N ASP A 27 1.83 17.38 6.86
CA ASP A 27 1.47 15.95 6.94
C ASP A 27 2.27 15.06 5.96
N ILE A 28 3.46 15.51 5.55
CA ILE A 28 4.37 14.77 4.68
C ILE A 28 5.38 14.02 5.54
N GLY A 29 5.08 12.75 5.82
CA GLY A 29 5.83 11.85 6.71
C GLY A 29 7.17 11.34 6.15
N CYS A 30 8.02 12.20 5.59
CA CYS A 30 9.32 11.80 5.04
C CYS A 30 10.41 11.54 6.10
N GLY A 31 10.27 12.10 7.30
CA GLY A 31 11.20 11.91 8.43
C GLY A 31 11.30 10.47 8.94
N PRO A 32 10.18 9.81 9.33
CA PRO A 32 10.19 8.43 9.82
C PRO A 32 10.27 7.36 8.71
N CYS A 33 10.18 7.77 7.44
CA CYS A 33 10.30 6.85 6.31
C CYS A 33 11.63 6.09 6.38
N THR A 34 11.64 4.76 6.34
CA THR A 34 12.89 3.96 6.32
C THR A 34 13.49 3.87 4.92
N VAL A 35 12.71 4.13 3.87
CA VAL A 35 13.10 3.98 2.47
C VAL A 35 13.82 5.23 1.93
N GLY A 36 13.18 6.41 1.97
CA GLY A 36 13.82 7.70 1.68
C GLY A 36 14.19 8.00 0.23
N ILE A 37 13.65 7.26 -0.74
CA ILE A 37 13.98 7.35 -2.17
C ILE A 37 13.19 8.42 -2.94
N CYS A 38 12.10 8.93 -2.36
CA CYS A 38 11.26 9.93 -3.01
C CYS A 38 12.06 11.21 -3.30
N GLN A 39 12.01 11.70 -4.54
CA GLN A 39 12.63 12.99 -4.88
C GLN A 39 11.76 14.13 -4.35
N LEU A 40 12.38 15.26 -4.03
CA LEU A 40 11.65 16.44 -3.53
C LEU A 40 10.50 16.87 -4.46
N LYS A 41 10.72 16.85 -5.78
CA LYS A 41 9.65 17.19 -6.74
C LYS A 41 8.50 16.18 -6.71
N ASP A 42 8.80 14.90 -6.54
CA ASP A 42 7.80 13.84 -6.59
C ASP A 42 6.93 13.89 -5.34
N ILE A 43 7.49 14.28 -4.19
CA ILE A 43 6.74 14.49 -2.94
C ILE A 43 5.65 15.55 -3.13
N LEU A 44 5.94 16.66 -3.78
CA LEU A 44 4.96 17.73 -4.03
C LEU A 44 3.81 17.23 -4.92
N ASP A 45 4.16 16.51 -5.99
CA ASP A 45 3.19 15.92 -6.92
C ASP A 45 2.36 14.78 -6.27
N ILE A 46 2.95 14.04 -5.32
CA ILE A 46 2.31 12.93 -4.61
C ILE A 46 1.28 13.43 -3.60
N HIS A 47 1.56 14.52 -2.88
CA HIS A 47 0.68 15.02 -1.81
C HIS A 47 -0.44 15.96 -2.28
N ALA A 48 -0.57 16.22 -3.59
CA ALA A 48 -1.61 17.05 -4.20
C ALA A 48 -1.91 18.33 -3.39
N MET A 49 -0.86 19.06 -3.09
CA MET A 49 -1.02 20.31 -2.37
C MET A 49 -1.61 21.36 -3.31
N GLU A 50 -2.50 22.19 -2.77
CA GLU A 50 -2.96 23.39 -3.49
C GLU A 50 -1.74 24.21 -3.97
N PRO A 51 -1.77 24.80 -5.19
CA PRO A 51 -0.62 25.52 -5.76
C PRO A 51 -0.02 26.57 -4.81
N ASP A 52 -0.86 27.23 -4.02
CA ASP A 52 -0.44 28.22 -3.02
C ASP A 52 0.34 27.58 -1.87
N LYS A 53 -0.06 26.38 -1.42
CA LYS A 53 0.64 25.60 -0.39
C LYS A 53 1.93 25.01 -0.92
N GLU A 54 1.96 24.56 -2.17
CA GLU A 54 3.18 24.08 -2.83
C GLU A 54 4.21 25.20 -2.94
N GLN A 55 3.78 26.39 -3.35
CA GLN A 55 4.63 27.55 -3.43
C GLN A 55 5.15 27.98 -2.05
N GLU A 56 4.31 27.93 -1.01
CA GLU A 56 4.71 28.22 0.37
C GLU A 56 5.74 27.20 0.88
N LEU A 57 5.45 25.90 0.76
CA LEU A 57 6.36 24.83 1.16
C LEU A 57 7.71 24.96 0.47
N MET A 58 7.71 25.20 -0.85
CA MET A 58 8.94 25.38 -1.61
C MET A 58 9.71 26.63 -1.20
N ALA A 59 9.03 27.73 -0.87
CA ALA A 59 9.68 28.93 -0.36
C ALA A 59 10.30 28.69 1.04
N ARG A 60 9.64 27.91 1.90
CA ARG A 60 10.17 27.53 3.23
C ARG A 60 11.38 26.61 3.12
N ILE A 61 11.33 25.61 2.22
CA ILE A 61 12.47 24.74 1.93
C ILE A 61 13.63 25.55 1.35
N GLU A 62 13.35 26.49 0.44
CA GLU A 62 14.36 27.39 -0.12
C GLU A 62 15.03 28.24 0.97
N ALA A 63 14.25 28.75 1.92
CA ALA A 63 14.75 29.56 3.03
C ALA A 63 15.63 28.76 3.99
N ALA A 64 15.31 27.48 4.22
CA ALA A 64 16.12 26.59 5.06
C ALA A 64 17.47 26.24 4.39
N ILE A 65 17.50 26.10 3.07
CA ILE A 65 18.74 25.79 2.31
C ILE A 65 19.60 27.04 2.12
N TYR A 66 18.99 28.22 1.92
CA TYR A 66 19.67 29.47 1.60
C TYR A 66 19.21 30.63 2.51
N PRO A 67 19.53 30.61 3.82
CA PRO A 67 19.06 31.60 4.78
C PRO A 67 19.54 33.03 4.47
N GLU A 68 20.65 33.17 3.74
CA GLU A 68 21.22 34.46 3.34
C GLU A 68 20.44 35.17 2.23
N ARG A 69 19.53 34.49 1.53
CA ARG A 69 18.80 35.05 0.38
C ARG A 69 17.58 35.89 0.75
N GLY A 70 17.20 35.93 2.03
CA GLY A 70 16.08 36.75 2.51
C GLY A 70 14.77 36.45 1.77
N ILE A 71 14.49 35.17 1.49
CA ILE A 71 13.34 34.73 0.71
C ILE A 71 12.05 35.15 1.41
N GLN A 72 11.17 35.84 0.69
CA GLN A 72 9.86 36.22 1.19
C GLN A 72 8.95 35.00 1.17
N ILE A 73 8.63 34.48 2.35
CA ILE A 73 7.65 33.40 2.51
C ILE A 73 6.25 34.03 2.36
N PRO A 74 5.41 33.56 1.42
CA PRO A 74 4.03 34.01 1.32
C PRO A 74 3.30 33.86 2.66
N VAL A 75 2.68 34.93 3.17
CA VAL A 75 2.04 34.90 4.50
C VAL A 75 0.65 34.28 4.43
N LYS A 76 0.43 33.25 5.27
CA LYS A 76 -0.84 32.59 5.61
C LYS A 76 -2.11 33.37 5.28
N THR A 77 -2.93 32.83 4.37
CA THR A 77 -4.39 32.92 4.50
C THR A 77 -4.88 31.81 5.42
N ALA A 78 -5.80 32.17 6.32
CA ALA A 78 -6.27 31.34 7.41
C ALA A 78 -6.70 29.93 6.97
N GLN A 79 -6.42 28.94 7.82
CA GLN A 79 -6.89 27.56 7.73
C GLN A 79 -8.33 27.49 7.23
N ALA A 80 -8.51 27.09 5.97
CA ALA A 80 -9.59 26.20 5.67
C ALA A 80 -9.23 24.89 6.37
N SER A 81 -10.00 24.51 7.37
CA SER A 81 -10.04 23.12 7.81
C SER A 81 -10.19 22.29 6.54
N ILE A 82 -9.20 21.46 6.24
CA ILE A 82 -9.43 20.31 5.36
C ILE A 82 -10.45 19.51 6.17
N ALA A 83 -11.73 19.66 5.84
CA ALA A 83 -12.69 18.64 6.19
C ALA A 83 -12.06 17.34 5.69
N GLU A 84 -12.00 16.30 6.53
CA GLU A 84 -11.51 14.98 6.17
C GLU A 84 -12.04 14.60 4.79
N ASP A 85 -11.27 14.90 3.75
CA ASP A 85 -11.70 14.72 2.37
C ASP A 85 -11.49 13.23 2.17
N GLN A 86 -12.58 12.48 2.26
CA GLN A 86 -12.58 11.08 1.87
C GLN A 86 -11.96 11.05 0.48
N LEU A 87 -10.76 10.46 0.35
CA LEU A 87 -10.09 10.26 -0.93
C LEU A 87 -11.10 9.61 -1.88
N LEU A 88 -11.63 10.40 -2.81
CA LEU A 88 -12.69 9.96 -3.70
C LEU A 88 -12.03 9.28 -4.89
N TYR A 89 -11.82 7.98 -4.80
CA TYR A 89 -11.25 7.19 -5.87
C TYR A 89 -12.19 7.08 -7.07
N SER A 90 -11.61 7.03 -8.27
CA SER A 90 -12.36 6.57 -9.44
C SER A 90 -12.83 5.11 -9.25
N PRO A 91 -13.88 4.67 -9.94
CA PRO A 91 -14.43 3.31 -9.78
C PRO A 91 -13.41 2.16 -9.83
N PRO A 92 -12.43 2.11 -10.76
CA PRO A 92 -11.45 1.03 -10.77
C PRO A 92 -10.48 1.09 -9.57
N MET A 93 -10.08 2.28 -9.11
CA MET A 93 -9.20 2.40 -7.94
C MET A 93 -9.95 2.04 -6.65
N GLN A 94 -11.20 2.50 -6.51
CA GLN A 94 -12.04 2.14 -5.37
C GLN A 94 -12.21 0.62 -5.28
N ARG A 95 -12.36 -0.08 -6.42
CA ARG A 95 -12.47 -1.53 -6.44
C ARG A 95 -11.24 -2.22 -5.83
N LEU A 96 -10.03 -1.80 -6.18
CA LEU A 96 -8.79 -2.38 -5.62
C LEU A 96 -8.71 -2.14 -4.11
N VAL A 97 -9.04 -0.92 -3.66
CA VAL A 97 -9.10 -0.57 -2.23
C VAL A 97 -10.16 -1.40 -1.48
N ASP A 98 -11.32 -1.64 -2.10
CA ASP A 98 -12.39 -2.46 -1.51
C ASP A 98 -11.96 -3.93 -1.38
N GLU A 99 -11.21 -4.45 -2.35
CA GLU A 99 -10.64 -5.81 -2.29
C GLU A 99 -9.61 -5.95 -1.16
N HIS A 100 -8.84 -4.90 -0.88
CA HIS A 100 -7.94 -4.88 0.26
C HIS A 100 -8.64 -5.07 1.61
N VAL A 101 -9.95 -4.81 1.73
CA VAL A 101 -10.69 -4.97 3.00
C VAL A 101 -10.63 -6.42 3.49
N LEU A 102 -10.89 -7.41 2.63
CA LEU A 102 -10.83 -8.82 3.03
C LEU A 102 -9.39 -9.27 3.31
N ILE A 103 -8.43 -8.76 2.54
CA ILE A 103 -7.01 -9.07 2.76
C ILE A 103 -6.58 -8.53 4.12
N LYS A 104 -6.86 -7.26 4.44
CA LYS A 104 -6.55 -6.64 5.74
C LYS A 104 -7.19 -7.38 6.91
N ARG A 105 -8.44 -7.85 6.77
CA ARG A 105 -9.09 -8.70 7.79
C ARG A 105 -8.32 -10.00 8.01
N TRP A 106 -7.90 -10.68 6.94
CA TRP A 106 -7.03 -11.85 7.05
C TRP A 106 -5.71 -11.53 7.76
N LEU A 107 -5.02 -10.45 7.38
CA LEU A 107 -3.74 -10.07 8.00
C LEU A 107 -3.88 -9.85 9.52
N ALA A 108 -5.00 -9.26 9.96
CA ALA A 108 -5.27 -9.04 11.38
C ALA A 108 -5.49 -10.35 12.17
N LEU A 109 -5.89 -11.44 11.50
CA LEU A 109 -6.12 -12.75 12.11
C LEU A 109 -4.86 -13.64 12.12
N ILE A 110 -3.83 -13.31 11.32
CA ILE A 110 -2.58 -14.08 11.25
C ILE A 110 -1.96 -14.34 12.64
N PRO A 111 -1.84 -13.35 13.56
CA PRO A 111 -1.28 -13.61 14.89
C PRO A 111 -2.02 -14.70 15.65
N PHE A 112 -3.36 -14.68 15.61
CA PHE A 112 -4.19 -15.70 16.24
C PHE A 112 -4.01 -17.08 15.60
N VAL A 113 -3.99 -17.15 14.27
CA VAL A 113 -3.76 -18.40 13.54
C VAL A 113 -2.41 -19.00 13.89
N VAL A 114 -1.38 -18.17 14.00
CA VAL A 114 -0.03 -18.61 14.38
C VAL A 114 0.01 -19.10 15.83
N GLU A 115 -0.62 -18.38 16.77
CA GLU A 115 -0.68 -18.77 18.18
C GLU A 115 -1.44 -20.10 18.39
N THR A 116 -2.49 -20.33 17.62
CA THR A 116 -3.39 -21.49 17.75
C THR A 116 -3.06 -22.64 16.79
N LEU A 117 -1.94 -22.53 16.07
CA LEU A 117 -1.57 -23.42 14.96
C LEU A 117 -1.47 -24.89 15.38
N ASP A 118 -2.41 -25.71 14.94
CA ASP A 118 -2.37 -27.16 15.15
C ASP A 118 -2.64 -28.01 13.89
N LEU A 119 -1.55 -28.35 13.19
CA LEU A 119 -1.55 -29.23 12.02
C LEU A 119 -1.97 -30.68 12.30
N THR A 120 -2.05 -31.11 13.56
CA THR A 120 -2.45 -32.50 13.89
C THR A 120 -3.96 -32.69 13.90
N THR A 121 -4.73 -31.59 13.92
CA THR A 121 -6.19 -31.62 13.89
C THR A 121 -6.69 -31.31 12.48
N ALA A 122 -7.83 -31.92 12.11
CA ALA A 122 -8.47 -31.64 10.84
C ALA A 122 -8.88 -30.16 10.72
N GLU A 123 -9.35 -29.57 11.82
CA GLU A 123 -9.76 -28.17 11.89
C GLU A 123 -8.58 -27.21 11.72
N GLY A 124 -7.49 -27.39 12.48
CA GLY A 124 -6.31 -26.52 12.36
C GLY A 124 -5.66 -26.60 10.99
N MET A 125 -5.58 -27.80 10.40
CA MET A 125 -5.12 -27.97 9.01
C MET A 125 -6.05 -27.30 7.99
N GLN A 126 -7.37 -27.29 8.23
CA GLN A 126 -8.33 -26.63 7.34
C GLN A 126 -8.18 -25.11 7.38
N ILE A 127 -8.04 -24.50 8.57
CA ILE A 127 -7.80 -23.06 8.73
C ILE A 127 -6.53 -22.62 7.96
N VAL A 128 -5.45 -23.39 8.08
CA VAL A 128 -4.21 -23.13 7.34
C VAL A 128 -4.42 -23.19 5.83
N ARG A 129 -5.13 -24.21 5.34
CA ARG A 129 -5.41 -24.37 3.91
C ARG A 129 -6.27 -23.24 3.37
N ASP A 130 -7.33 -22.87 4.08
CA ASP A 130 -8.23 -21.79 3.67
C ASP A 130 -7.53 -20.42 3.70
N GLY A 131 -6.66 -20.19 4.68
CA GLY A 131 -5.79 -19.00 4.72
C GLY A 131 -4.83 -18.93 3.53
N VAL A 132 -4.12 -20.02 3.21
CA VAL A 132 -3.24 -20.09 2.03
C VAL A 132 -4.02 -19.97 0.72
N ASP A 133 -5.23 -20.52 0.66
CA ASP A 133 -6.13 -20.40 -0.49
C ASP A 133 -6.55 -18.95 -0.73
N LEU A 134 -6.97 -18.22 0.33
CA LEU A 134 -7.27 -16.79 0.26
C LEU A 134 -6.08 -16.00 -0.30
N ILE A 135 -4.88 -16.23 0.23
CA ILE A 135 -3.67 -15.54 -0.26
C ILE A 135 -3.44 -15.81 -1.76
N ARG A 136 -3.51 -17.09 -2.17
CA ARG A 136 -3.17 -17.48 -3.54
C ARG A 136 -4.19 -17.05 -4.58
N PHE A 137 -5.47 -17.16 -4.23
CA PHE A 137 -6.54 -16.97 -5.21
C PHE A 137 -7.16 -15.59 -5.11
N TYR A 138 -7.40 -15.08 -3.91
CA TYR A 138 -8.01 -13.77 -3.71
C TYR A 138 -6.98 -12.64 -3.76
N ALA A 139 -5.92 -12.69 -2.94
CA ALA A 139 -4.92 -11.62 -2.95
C ALA A 139 -4.06 -11.63 -4.23
N ASP A 140 -3.53 -12.78 -4.63
CA ASP A 140 -2.60 -12.82 -5.77
C ASP A 140 -3.33 -12.90 -7.13
N ARG A 141 -3.97 -14.03 -7.42
CA ARG A 141 -4.54 -14.28 -8.76
C ARG A 141 -5.74 -13.40 -9.13
N PHE A 142 -6.38 -12.76 -8.16
CA PHE A 142 -7.54 -11.93 -8.38
C PHE A 142 -7.25 -10.44 -8.20
N HIS A 143 -6.57 -10.06 -7.12
CA HIS A 143 -6.24 -8.67 -6.87
C HIS A 143 -4.93 -8.26 -7.56
N HIS A 144 -3.76 -8.82 -7.20
CA HIS A 144 -2.49 -8.42 -7.82
C HIS A 144 -2.45 -8.65 -9.34
N GLU A 145 -3.16 -9.65 -9.87
CA GLU A 145 -3.26 -9.85 -11.33
C GLU A 145 -3.99 -8.69 -12.03
N LYS A 146 -4.97 -8.04 -11.38
CA LYS A 146 -5.57 -6.81 -11.93
C LYS A 146 -4.56 -5.67 -11.93
N GLU A 147 -3.70 -5.60 -10.95
CA GLU A 147 -2.67 -4.57 -10.87
C GLU A 147 -1.60 -4.79 -11.93
N GLU A 148 -0.87 -5.90 -11.86
CA GLU A 148 0.24 -6.21 -12.77
C GLU A 148 -0.25 -6.47 -14.20
N GLY A 149 -1.35 -7.20 -14.33
CA GLY A 149 -1.87 -7.69 -15.60
C GLY A 149 -2.70 -6.66 -16.35
N ILE A 150 -3.22 -5.63 -15.69
CA ILE A 150 -4.13 -4.65 -16.29
C ILE A 150 -3.73 -3.21 -15.95
N LEU A 151 -3.76 -2.80 -14.69
CA LEU A 151 -3.59 -1.40 -14.27
C LEU A 151 -2.20 -0.85 -14.62
N PHE A 152 -1.14 -1.54 -14.20
CA PHE A 152 0.23 -1.03 -14.33
C PHE A 152 0.65 -0.86 -15.79
N LYS A 153 0.02 -1.60 -16.71
CA LYS A 153 0.24 -1.48 -18.17
C LYS A 153 -0.22 -0.15 -18.77
N TYR A 154 -0.94 0.68 -18.01
CA TYR A 154 -1.31 2.05 -18.42
C TYR A 154 -0.22 3.08 -18.13
N PHE A 155 0.86 2.68 -17.45
CA PHE A 155 1.91 3.55 -16.97
C PHE A 155 3.28 3.04 -17.40
N ASP A 156 4.32 3.86 -17.18
CA ASP A 156 5.71 3.41 -17.24
C ASP A 156 6.05 2.61 -15.97
N ASP A 157 5.82 1.30 -16.06
CA ASP A 157 6.04 0.34 -14.97
C ASP A 157 7.53 0.07 -14.67
N THR A 158 8.45 0.71 -15.40
CA THR A 158 9.90 0.63 -15.13
C THR A 158 10.35 1.60 -14.03
N THR A 159 9.48 2.52 -13.60
CA THR A 159 9.81 3.46 -12.52
C THR A 159 9.98 2.75 -11.17
N GLU A 160 10.79 3.34 -10.29
CA GLU A 160 11.19 2.70 -9.02
C GLU A 160 10.00 2.29 -8.14
N ILE A 161 8.91 3.06 -8.13
CA ILE A 161 7.73 2.75 -7.33
C ILE A 161 7.09 1.41 -7.73
N PHE A 162 6.93 1.13 -9.03
CA PHE A 162 6.41 -0.15 -9.48
C PHE A 162 7.38 -1.28 -9.20
N GLN A 163 8.69 -1.04 -9.32
CA GLN A 163 9.69 -2.07 -9.02
C GLN A 163 9.67 -2.51 -7.55
N VAL A 164 9.38 -1.58 -6.62
CA VAL A 164 9.15 -1.89 -5.21
C VAL A 164 7.90 -2.76 -5.04
N ILE A 165 6.79 -2.38 -5.67
CA ILE A 165 5.51 -3.11 -5.61
C ILE A 165 5.65 -4.52 -6.20
N TYR A 166 6.28 -4.67 -7.36
CA TYR A 166 6.58 -5.97 -7.95
C TYR A 166 7.48 -6.84 -7.06
N GLU A 167 8.45 -6.25 -6.36
CA GLU A 167 9.29 -7.00 -5.42
C GLU A 167 8.51 -7.46 -4.20
N ASP A 168 7.61 -6.62 -3.67
CA ASP A 168 6.70 -7.01 -2.60
C ASP A 168 5.81 -8.19 -3.04
N HIS A 169 5.24 -8.15 -4.26
CA HIS A 169 4.47 -9.27 -4.82
C HIS A 169 5.32 -10.54 -4.96
N ARG A 170 6.56 -10.44 -5.45
CA ARG A 170 7.48 -11.58 -5.56
C ARG A 170 7.80 -12.18 -4.20
N GLN A 171 8.09 -11.36 -3.20
CA GLN A 171 8.35 -11.81 -1.84
C GLN A 171 7.11 -12.47 -1.22
N ALA A 172 5.92 -11.89 -1.42
CA ALA A 172 4.66 -12.48 -0.98
C ALA A 172 4.45 -13.88 -1.58
N ARG A 173 4.67 -14.04 -2.89
CA ARG A 173 4.62 -15.35 -3.58
C ARG A 173 5.66 -16.32 -3.05
N ASN A 174 6.85 -15.84 -2.68
CA ASN A 174 7.87 -16.67 -2.04
C ASN A 174 7.44 -17.16 -0.65
N HIS A 175 6.84 -16.30 0.18
CA HIS A 175 6.26 -16.73 1.46
C HIS A 175 5.24 -17.85 1.27
N VAL A 176 4.33 -17.72 0.29
CA VAL A 176 3.34 -18.76 -0.04
C VAL A 176 4.02 -20.07 -0.45
N LYS A 177 5.05 -20.00 -1.29
CA LYS A 177 5.80 -21.19 -1.72
C LYS A 177 6.35 -21.95 -0.50
N GLU A 178 6.97 -21.23 0.43
CA GLU A 178 7.54 -21.85 1.63
C GLU A 178 6.46 -22.31 2.63
N MET A 179 5.30 -21.63 2.71
CA MET A 179 4.14 -22.13 3.47
C MET A 179 3.66 -23.49 2.93
N LEU A 180 3.57 -23.65 1.60
CA LEU A 180 3.15 -24.91 1.00
C LEU A 180 4.14 -26.04 1.34
N THR A 181 5.44 -25.78 1.28
CA THR A 181 6.46 -26.73 1.72
C THR A 181 6.35 -27.05 3.21
N ALA A 182 6.09 -26.04 4.07
CA ALA A 182 5.89 -26.24 5.49
C ALA A 182 4.64 -27.08 5.81
N ILE A 183 3.57 -26.94 5.03
CA ILE A 183 2.36 -27.79 5.13
C ILE A 183 2.70 -29.24 4.76
N GLU A 184 3.41 -29.46 3.65
CA GLU A 184 3.81 -30.81 3.20
C GLU A 184 4.73 -31.53 4.17
N THR A 185 5.59 -30.78 4.86
CA THR A 185 6.57 -31.30 5.83
C THR A 185 6.08 -31.25 7.28
N GLU A 186 4.85 -30.76 7.50
CA GLU A 186 4.27 -30.50 8.82
C GLU A 186 5.15 -29.62 9.74
N ASP A 187 5.98 -28.75 9.15
CA ASP A 187 6.86 -27.83 9.88
C ASP A 187 6.08 -26.61 10.38
N LYS A 188 5.52 -26.75 11.59
CA LYS A 188 4.78 -25.67 12.27
C LYS A 188 5.60 -24.39 12.45
N SER A 189 6.90 -24.51 12.71
CA SER A 189 7.76 -23.33 12.98
C SER A 189 7.98 -22.53 11.70
N SER A 190 8.26 -23.22 10.59
CA SER A 190 8.40 -22.60 9.28
C SER A 190 7.09 -21.95 8.83
N LEU A 191 5.96 -22.66 9.00
CA LEU A 191 4.65 -22.13 8.65
C LEU A 191 4.30 -20.86 9.43
N ALA A 192 4.52 -20.85 10.75
CA ALA A 192 4.33 -19.67 11.59
C ALA A 192 5.21 -18.49 11.16
N HIS A 193 6.48 -18.76 10.86
CA HIS A 193 7.43 -17.76 10.36
C HIS A 193 6.95 -17.13 9.05
N HIS A 194 6.55 -17.95 8.07
CA HIS A 194 6.12 -17.44 6.78
C HIS A 194 4.78 -16.73 6.83
N PHE A 195 3.83 -17.16 7.66
CA PHE A 195 2.57 -16.41 7.88
C PHE A 195 2.84 -15.04 8.47
N THR A 196 3.66 -14.95 9.52
CA THR A 196 4.01 -13.68 10.16
C THR A 196 4.75 -12.75 9.18
N GLY A 197 5.68 -13.30 8.41
CA GLY A 197 6.42 -12.55 7.38
C GLY A 197 5.51 -12.02 6.27
N TYR A 198 4.62 -12.87 5.73
CA TYR A 198 3.61 -12.47 4.76
C TYR A 198 2.69 -11.37 5.31
N GLY A 199 2.20 -11.53 6.54
CA GLY A 199 1.32 -10.56 7.19
C GLY A 199 1.95 -9.18 7.33
N SER A 200 3.21 -9.14 7.76
CA SER A 200 3.96 -7.89 7.92
C SER A 200 4.26 -7.23 6.56
N LEU A 201 4.67 -8.02 5.56
CA LEU A 201 4.94 -7.54 4.21
C LEU A 201 3.69 -6.94 3.58
N LEU A 202 2.57 -7.67 3.59
CA LEU A 202 1.33 -7.23 2.93
C LEU A 202 0.69 -6.02 3.61
N ALA A 203 0.80 -5.89 4.93
CA ALA A 203 0.26 -4.72 5.62
C ALA A 203 0.97 -3.42 5.16
N GLU A 204 2.29 -3.45 5.05
CA GLU A 204 3.07 -2.30 4.56
C GLU A 204 2.88 -2.09 3.05
N HIS A 205 2.76 -3.17 2.29
CA HIS A 205 2.50 -3.12 0.85
C HIS A 205 1.15 -2.45 0.53
N ILE A 206 0.06 -2.91 1.14
CA ILE A 206 -1.29 -2.32 0.98
C ILE A 206 -1.29 -0.85 1.37
N LYS A 207 -0.51 -0.47 2.40
CA LYS A 207 -0.38 0.94 2.79
C LYS A 207 0.28 1.78 1.70
N LYS A 208 1.35 1.28 1.07
CA LYS A 208 1.99 1.97 -0.08
C LYS A 208 1.00 2.13 -1.22
N GLU A 209 0.12 1.18 -1.42
CA GLU A 209 -0.86 1.22 -2.50
C GLU A 209 -2.00 2.19 -2.21
N ASP A 210 -2.73 1.96 -1.12
CA ASP A 210 -3.89 2.74 -0.73
C ASP A 210 -3.55 4.20 -0.45
N GLU A 211 -2.40 4.50 0.17
CA GLU A 211 -2.10 5.87 0.59
C GLU A 211 -1.26 6.64 -0.43
N ILE A 212 -0.55 5.96 -1.34
CA ILE A 212 0.44 6.59 -2.21
C ILE A 212 0.21 6.24 -3.67
N LEU A 213 0.30 4.94 -4.03
CA LEU A 213 0.28 4.53 -5.43
C LEU A 213 -1.07 4.81 -6.08
N PHE A 214 -2.17 4.32 -5.52
CA PHE A 214 -3.49 4.46 -6.14
C PHE A 214 -3.93 5.91 -6.27
N PRO A 215 -3.82 6.80 -5.24
CA PRO A 215 -4.09 8.23 -5.44
C PRO A 215 -3.27 8.86 -6.56
N TRP A 216 -1.99 8.48 -6.65
CA TRP A 216 -1.09 9.01 -7.68
C TRP A 216 -1.44 8.52 -9.08
N LEU A 217 -1.76 7.23 -9.24
CA LEU A 217 -2.21 6.65 -10.50
C LEU A 217 -3.54 7.25 -10.93
N ASP A 218 -4.49 7.40 -10.01
CA ASP A 218 -5.84 7.84 -10.31
C ASP A 218 -5.87 9.24 -10.94
N ARG A 219 -5.07 10.16 -10.37
CA ARG A 219 -4.93 11.54 -10.89
C ARG A 219 -4.33 11.61 -12.29
N LYS A 220 -3.67 10.54 -12.76
CA LYS A 220 -3.04 10.46 -14.08
C LYS A 220 -3.92 9.80 -15.12
N LEU A 221 -5.01 9.15 -14.71
CA LEU A 221 -5.93 8.50 -15.63
C LEU A 221 -6.89 9.52 -16.25
N THR A 222 -7.10 9.39 -17.55
CA THR A 222 -8.18 10.10 -18.25
C THR A 222 -9.53 9.41 -18.01
N ALA A 223 -10.63 10.14 -18.20
CA ALA A 223 -11.98 9.56 -18.06
C ALA A 223 -12.23 8.35 -18.98
N ASP A 224 -11.61 8.32 -20.17
CA ASP A 224 -11.70 7.18 -21.09
C ASP A 224 -10.91 5.98 -20.57
N GLN A 225 -9.71 6.19 -20.02
CA GLN A 225 -8.92 5.12 -19.40
C GLN A 225 -9.61 4.56 -18.15
N VAL A 226 -10.25 5.40 -17.33
CA VAL A 226 -11.05 4.96 -16.17
C VAL A 226 -12.19 4.03 -16.60
N GLN A 227 -12.93 4.40 -17.65
CA GLN A 227 -14.00 3.56 -18.20
C GLN A 227 -13.46 2.24 -18.77
N GLU A 228 -12.34 2.29 -19.50
CA GLU A 228 -11.71 1.09 -20.07
C GLU A 228 -11.21 0.14 -18.98
N LEU A 229 -10.54 0.67 -17.94
CA LEU A 229 -10.07 -0.09 -16.78
C LEU A 229 -11.23 -0.76 -16.04
N THR A 230 -12.31 -0.02 -15.80
CA THR A 230 -13.52 -0.56 -15.18
C THR A 230 -14.03 -1.78 -15.95
N TYR A 231 -14.15 -1.66 -17.27
CA TYR A 231 -14.58 -2.77 -18.13
C TYR A 231 -13.60 -3.94 -18.12
N LYS A 232 -12.29 -3.69 -18.15
CA LYS A 232 -11.27 -4.74 -18.08
C LYS A 232 -11.29 -5.49 -16.75
N PHE A 233 -11.51 -4.79 -15.64
CA PHE A 233 -11.67 -5.41 -14.33
C PHE A 233 -12.93 -6.28 -14.29
N ASP A 234 -14.07 -5.80 -14.81
CA ASP A 234 -15.30 -6.62 -14.90
C ASP A 234 -15.07 -7.92 -15.69
N LEU A 235 -14.34 -7.84 -16.82
CA LEU A 235 -13.97 -9.02 -17.60
C LEU A 235 -13.04 -9.98 -16.83
N ALA A 236 -12.03 -9.44 -16.13
CA ALA A 236 -11.11 -10.23 -15.34
C ALA A 236 -11.84 -10.96 -14.19
N ASP A 237 -12.71 -10.25 -13.48
CA ASP A 237 -13.49 -10.79 -12.37
C ASP A 237 -14.41 -11.93 -12.87
N MET A 238 -15.09 -11.74 -14.02
CA MET A 238 -15.91 -12.76 -14.67
C MET A 238 -15.10 -13.99 -15.12
N GLN A 239 -13.88 -13.80 -15.63
CA GLN A 239 -13.03 -14.90 -16.10
C GLN A 239 -12.46 -15.72 -14.96
N ILE A 240 -12.08 -15.07 -13.86
CA ILE A 240 -11.55 -15.75 -12.67
C ILE A 240 -12.67 -16.48 -11.95
N GLY A 241 -13.87 -15.87 -11.86
CA GLY A 241 -15.04 -16.49 -11.24
C GLY A 241 -14.84 -16.82 -9.76
N ILE A 242 -14.18 -15.92 -9.03
CA ILE A 242 -13.86 -16.13 -7.61
C ILE A 242 -15.12 -16.06 -6.74
N ASP A 243 -15.24 -17.01 -5.80
CA ASP A 243 -16.29 -16.97 -4.79
C ASP A 243 -15.83 -16.10 -3.61
N ILE A 244 -16.11 -14.79 -3.69
CA ILE A 244 -15.74 -13.83 -2.63
C ILE A 244 -16.44 -14.17 -1.31
N GLU A 245 -17.65 -14.69 -1.40
CA GLU A 245 -18.50 -15.03 -0.27
C GLU A 245 -17.89 -16.17 0.56
N LYS A 246 -17.27 -17.15 -0.10
CA LYS A 246 -16.46 -18.19 0.57
C LYS A 246 -15.44 -17.59 1.54
N TYR A 247 -14.64 -16.62 1.08
CA TYR A 247 -13.59 -16.01 1.91
C TYR A 247 -14.17 -15.13 3.02
N ARG A 248 -15.26 -14.40 2.73
CA ARG A 248 -15.97 -13.62 3.74
C ARG A 248 -16.45 -14.49 4.89
N LEU A 249 -17.10 -15.62 4.59
CA LEU A 249 -17.60 -16.56 5.59
C LEU A 249 -16.47 -17.22 6.39
N PHE A 250 -15.37 -17.60 5.72
CA PHE A 250 -14.18 -18.13 6.39
C PHE A 250 -13.63 -17.13 7.42
N LEU A 251 -13.48 -15.86 7.04
CA LEU A 251 -12.98 -14.81 7.94
C LEU A 251 -13.96 -14.55 9.09
N GLU A 252 -15.26 -14.52 8.84
CA GLU A 252 -16.27 -14.31 9.88
C GLU A 252 -16.28 -15.41 10.93
N GLN A 253 -16.11 -16.67 10.50
CA GLN A 253 -15.98 -17.80 11.42
C GLN A 253 -14.73 -17.68 12.29
N LEU A 254 -13.59 -17.32 11.69
CA LEU A 254 -12.33 -17.18 12.40
C LEU A 254 -12.35 -15.99 13.38
N GLU A 255 -12.96 -14.88 12.98
CA GLU A 255 -13.18 -13.71 13.85
C GLU A 255 -14.07 -14.04 15.05
N GLU A 256 -15.08 -14.90 14.89
CA GLU A 256 -15.90 -15.38 16.02
C GLU A 256 -15.05 -16.23 16.98
N GLN A 257 -14.20 -17.13 16.47
CA GLN A 257 -13.31 -17.93 17.32
C GLN A 257 -12.34 -17.06 18.14
N VAL A 258 -11.87 -15.93 17.57
CA VAL A 258 -11.06 -14.95 18.30
C VAL A 258 -11.87 -14.30 19.43
N ARG A 259 -13.12 -13.91 19.15
CA ARG A 259 -14.02 -13.31 20.15
C ARG A 259 -14.34 -14.25 21.30
N GLU A 260 -14.55 -15.54 21.03
CA GLU A 260 -14.86 -16.53 22.07
C GLU A 260 -13.68 -16.83 23.01
N ARG A 261 -12.44 -16.50 22.59
CA ARG A 261 -11.20 -16.77 23.35
C ARG A 261 -10.66 -15.55 24.12
N THR A 262 -11.18 -14.36 23.86
CA THR A 262 -10.72 -13.09 24.47
C THR A 262 -11.68 -12.64 25.57
#